data_AF-A0A933SRP0-F1
#
_entry.id   AF-A0A933SRP0-F1
#
_cell.length_a   1.000
_cell.length_b   1.000
_cell.length_c   1.000
_cell.angle_alpha   90.00
_cell.angle_beta   90.00
_cell.angle_gamma   90.00
#
_symmetry.space_group_name_H-M   'P 1'
#
loop_
_entity.id
_entity.type
_entity.pdbx_description
1 polymer ?
#
loop_
_entity_poly.entity_id
_entity_poly.type
_entity_poly.pdbx_seq_one_letter_code
_entity_poly.pdbx_strand_id
1 'polypeptide(L)'
;MKIKSTGYHITRVEATEDKISGRRGLAFILRYFEGARIFKLIESRLGDLCLNKKGQSAGFIIRQIMARLVDGTDAAISGFDRLKADESYGAVIEVSQKDLLSSYPVKRFANTVVFWGSALNCY
;
A
#
# COMPACT_ATOMS: atom_id res chain seq x y z
N MET A 1 -9.33 -33.13 13.11
CA MET A 1 -9.99 -32.06 12.31
C MET A 1 -9.57 -32.23 10.86
N LYS A 2 -10.43 -32.79 9.98
CA LYS A 2 -10.12 -33.04 8.57
C LYS A 2 -10.43 -31.79 7.75
N ILE A 3 -9.40 -31.11 7.26
CA ILE A 3 -9.56 -30.00 6.31
C ILE A 3 -9.91 -30.63 4.95
N LYS A 4 -11.15 -30.44 4.47
CA LYS A 4 -11.53 -30.85 3.11
C LYS A 4 -10.76 -29.96 2.13
N SER A 5 -9.82 -30.55 1.39
CA SER A 5 -9.26 -29.93 0.19
C SER A 5 -10.43 -29.69 -0.78
N THR A 6 -10.79 -28.43 -0.99
CA THR A 6 -11.67 -28.04 -2.09
C THR A 6 -10.89 -28.30 -3.38
N GLY A 7 -11.38 -29.25 -4.19
CA GLY A 7 -10.70 -29.80 -5.37
C GLY A 7 -10.59 -28.84 -6.56
N TYR A 8 -10.04 -27.64 -6.34
CA TYR A 8 -9.66 -26.73 -7.40
C TYR A 8 -8.23 -27.07 -7.82
N HIS A 9 -8.13 -27.92 -8.84
CA HIS A 9 -6.87 -28.22 -9.50
C HIS A 9 -6.67 -27.22 -10.63
N ILE A 10 -5.55 -26.50 -10.65
CA ILE A 10 -5.19 -25.62 -11.77
C ILE A 10 -4.82 -26.53 -12.93
N THR A 11 -5.74 -26.70 -13.89
CA THR A 11 -5.56 -27.61 -15.02
C THR A 11 -4.67 -27.00 -16.12
N ARG A 12 -4.69 -25.68 -16.28
CA ARG A 12 -3.98 -24.98 -17.36
C ARG A 12 -3.71 -23.52 -17.00
N VAL A 13 -2.52 -23.02 -17.33
CA VAL A 13 -2.15 -21.60 -17.22
C VAL A 13 -1.80 -21.13 -18.63
N GLU A 14 -2.51 -20.13 -19.13
CA GLU A 14 -2.30 -19.55 -20.47
C GLU A 14 -2.21 -18.04 -20.37
N ALA A 15 -1.59 -17.42 -21.39
CA ALA A 15 -1.64 -15.97 -21.55
C ALA A 15 -3.09 -15.55 -21.81
N THR A 16 -3.62 -14.65 -20.98
CA THR A 16 -4.95 -14.07 -21.20
C THR A 16 -4.82 -12.72 -21.89
N GLU A 17 -5.69 -12.45 -22.85
CA GLU A 17 -5.88 -11.11 -23.41
C GLU A 17 -6.83 -10.26 -22.56
N ASP A 18 -7.44 -10.87 -21.53
CA ASP A 18 -8.30 -10.17 -20.57
C ASP A 18 -7.51 -9.07 -19.87
N LYS A 19 -7.92 -7.83 -20.11
CA LYS A 19 -7.40 -6.68 -19.38
C LYS A 19 -7.97 -6.71 -17.97
N ILE A 20 -7.10 -6.90 -16.98
CA ILE A 20 -7.47 -6.71 -15.57
C ILE A 20 -7.88 -5.24 -15.40
N SER A 21 -9.19 -4.98 -15.32
CA SER A 21 -9.74 -3.63 -15.25
C SER A 21 -10.09 -3.23 -13.81
N GLY A 22 -9.91 -1.94 -13.52
CA GLY A 22 -10.25 -1.33 -12.24
C GLY A 22 -9.34 -1.78 -11.09
N ARG A 23 -9.87 -1.70 -9.86
CA ARG A 23 -9.11 -1.90 -8.62
C ARG A 23 -8.51 -3.29 -8.45
N ARG A 24 -9.03 -4.31 -9.16
CA ARG A 24 -8.53 -5.69 -9.04
C ARG A 24 -7.07 -5.86 -9.48
N GLY A 25 -6.59 -5.02 -10.40
CA GLY A 25 -5.17 -5.03 -10.82
C GLY A 25 -4.21 -4.52 -9.74
N LEU A 26 -4.73 -3.82 -8.74
CA LEU A 26 -3.92 -3.21 -7.69
C LEU A 26 -3.19 -4.25 -6.84
N ALA A 27 -3.84 -5.36 -6.51
CA ALA A 27 -3.24 -6.46 -5.77
C ALA A 27 -2.01 -7.03 -6.49
N PHE A 28 -2.07 -7.13 -7.83
CA PHE A 28 -0.97 -7.64 -8.65
C PHE A 28 0.21 -6.66 -8.68
N ILE A 29 -0.07 -5.36 -8.89
CA ILE A 29 0.95 -4.33 -8.90
C ILE A 29 1.65 -4.21 -7.53
N LEU A 30 0.88 -4.27 -6.43
CA LEU A 30 1.44 -4.26 -5.08
C LEU A 30 2.31 -5.47 -4.81
N ARG A 31 1.85 -6.68 -5.19
CA ARG A 31 2.68 -7.90 -5.12
C ARG A 31 3.96 -7.78 -5.94
N TYR A 32 3.89 -7.18 -7.13
CA TYR A 32 5.05 -6.94 -7.96
C TYR A 32 6.05 -5.99 -7.27
N PHE A 33 5.59 -4.88 -6.69
CA PHE A 33 6.46 -3.97 -5.93
C PHE A 33 7.08 -4.61 -4.69
N GLU A 34 6.32 -5.48 -4.03
CA GLU A 34 6.77 -6.23 -2.86
C GLU A 34 7.84 -7.26 -3.24
N GLY A 35 7.62 -8.01 -4.34
CA GLY A 35 8.61 -8.93 -4.91
C GLY A 35 9.87 -8.24 -5.42
N ALA A 36 9.73 -7.05 -6.03
CA ALA A 36 10.84 -6.18 -6.44
C ALA A 36 11.53 -5.49 -5.25
N ARG A 37 11.05 -5.70 -4.01
CA ARG A 37 11.59 -5.14 -2.76
C ARG A 37 11.62 -3.61 -2.74
N ILE A 38 10.74 -2.95 -3.50
CA ILE A 38 10.67 -1.49 -3.59
C ILE A 38 10.37 -0.89 -2.22
N PHE A 39 9.37 -1.43 -1.51
CA PHE A 39 9.01 -0.94 -0.18
C PHE A 39 10.15 -1.06 0.82
N LYS A 40 10.89 -2.17 0.78
CA LYS A 40 12.08 -2.40 1.64
C LYS A 40 13.22 -1.44 1.30
N LEU A 41 13.46 -1.18 0.01
CA LEU A 41 14.47 -0.22 -0.43
C LEU A 41 14.13 1.20 0.04
N ILE A 42 12.87 1.59 -0.12
CA ILE A 42 12.40 2.91 0.33
C ILE A 42 12.49 3.03 1.85
N GLU A 43 12.06 2.00 2.59
CA GLU A 43 12.19 1.95 4.05
C GLU A 43 13.65 2.03 4.50
N SER A 44 14.59 1.38 3.79
CA SER A 44 16.03 1.48 4.10
C SER A 44 16.61 2.88 3.90
N ARG A 45 16.07 3.67 2.97
CA ARG A 45 16.51 5.05 2.71
C ARG A 45 15.86 6.06 3.64
N LEU A 46 14.60 5.83 3.99
CA LEU A 46 13.89 6.67 4.97
C LEU A 46 14.29 6.32 6.41
N GLY A 47 14.90 5.15 6.63
CA GLY A 47 15.35 4.70 7.94
C GLY A 47 14.22 4.74 8.99
N ASP A 48 14.57 5.12 10.21
CA ASP A 48 13.66 5.27 11.35
C ASP A 48 12.74 6.51 11.27
N LEU A 49 12.49 7.08 10.08
CA LEU A 49 11.41 8.06 9.85
C LEU A 49 10.03 7.54 10.29
N CYS A 50 9.94 6.28 10.70
CA CYS A 50 8.91 5.69 11.53
C CYS A 50 8.46 6.65 12.65
N LEU A 51 7.28 7.19 12.42
CA LEU A 51 6.47 8.00 13.31
C LEU A 51 6.11 7.21 14.58
N ASN A 52 7.04 7.12 15.53
CA ASN A 52 7.01 6.35 16.79
C ASN A 52 7.00 4.82 16.62
N LYS A 53 7.61 4.10 17.59
CA LYS A 53 7.56 2.63 17.73
C LYS A 53 6.15 2.03 17.86
N LYS A 54 5.12 2.86 18.02
CA LYS A 54 3.69 2.49 18.09
C LYS A 54 2.91 2.84 16.82
N GLY A 55 3.52 3.57 15.88
CA GLY A 55 2.90 3.97 14.61
C GLY A 55 3.13 2.93 13.51
N GLN A 56 2.44 3.11 12.38
CA GLN A 56 2.67 2.25 11.21
C GLN A 56 4.01 2.59 10.53
N SER A 57 4.66 1.56 9.98
CA SER A 57 5.98 1.71 9.36
C SER A 57 5.92 2.61 8.12
N ALA A 58 7.04 3.28 7.82
CA ALA A 58 7.17 4.08 6.60
C ALA A 58 6.88 3.24 5.34
N GLY A 59 7.35 1.98 5.33
CA GLY A 59 7.04 1.03 4.25
C GLY A 59 5.54 0.80 4.07
N PHE A 60 4.79 0.67 5.16
CA PHE A 60 3.33 0.50 5.09
C PHE A 60 2.62 1.75 4.58
N ILE A 61 3.03 2.94 5.05
CA ILE A 61 2.47 4.21 4.58
C ILE A 61 2.68 4.36 3.07
N ILE A 62 3.88 4.07 2.59
CA ILE A 62 4.26 4.18 1.18
C ILE A 62 3.54 3.14 0.34
N ARG A 63 3.36 1.92 0.85
CA ARG A 63 2.54 0.89 0.19
C ARG A 63 1.14 1.40 -0.12
N GLN A 64 0.47 2.06 0.83
CA GLN A 64 -0.87 2.61 0.62
C GLN A 64 -0.89 3.87 -0.26
N ILE A 65 0.13 4.72 -0.18
CA ILE A 65 0.27 5.87 -1.09
C ILE A 65 0.43 5.39 -2.53
N MET A 66 1.31 4.41 -2.78
CA MET A 66 1.49 3.80 -4.10
C MET A 66 0.21 3.12 -4.58
N ALA A 67 -0.48 2.40 -3.68
CA ALA A 67 -1.76 1.78 -4.00
C ALA A 67 -2.78 2.82 -4.49
N ARG A 68 -2.90 3.95 -3.78
CA ARG A 68 -3.82 5.03 -4.16
C ARG A 68 -3.40 5.73 -5.45
N LEU A 69 -2.10 5.90 -5.68
CA LEU A 69 -1.57 6.50 -6.91
C LEU A 69 -1.93 5.67 -8.14
N VAL A 70 -1.82 4.34 -8.02
CA VAL A 70 -2.17 3.39 -9.08
C VAL A 70 -3.68 3.26 -9.25
N ASP A 71 -4.44 3.32 -8.15
CA ASP A 71 -5.91 3.32 -8.20
C ASP A 71 -6.47 4.57 -8.91
N GLY A 72 -5.82 5.73 -8.75
CA GLY A 72 -6.09 6.94 -9.53
C GLY A 72 -7.45 7.59 -9.29
N THR A 73 -8.28 7.06 -8.37
CA THR A 73 -9.63 7.58 -8.10
C THR A 73 -9.63 9.03 -7.62
N ASP A 74 -8.65 9.41 -6.78
CA ASP A 74 -8.57 10.75 -6.19
C ASP A 74 -7.14 11.03 -5.70
N ALA A 75 -6.63 12.23 -6.01
CA ALA A 75 -5.29 12.67 -5.64
C ALA A 75 -5.24 13.45 -4.31
N ALA A 76 -6.40 13.87 -3.78
CA ALA A 76 -6.46 14.62 -2.54
C ALA A 76 -6.13 13.72 -1.33
N ILE A 77 -5.44 14.29 -0.33
CA ILE A 77 -5.14 13.57 0.91
C ILE A 77 -6.43 13.19 1.66
N SER A 78 -7.46 14.03 1.60
CA SER A 78 -8.77 13.76 2.23
C SER A 78 -9.43 12.47 1.77
N GLY A 79 -9.14 12.00 0.56
CA GLY A 79 -9.74 10.76 0.08
C GLY A 79 -9.15 9.50 0.70
N PHE A 80 -8.06 9.56 1.49
CA PHE A 80 -7.67 8.44 2.35
C PHE A 80 -8.75 8.13 3.40
N ASP A 81 -9.47 9.14 3.90
CA ASP A 81 -10.58 8.93 4.83
C ASP A 81 -11.74 8.19 4.15
N ARG A 82 -11.98 8.48 2.86
CA ARG A 82 -12.98 7.77 2.05
C ARG A 82 -12.56 6.32 1.80
N LEU A 83 -11.29 6.08 1.48
CA LEU A 83 -10.76 4.72 1.28
C LEU A 83 -10.77 3.89 2.57
N LYS A 84 -10.56 4.51 3.73
CA LYS A 84 -10.67 3.83 5.03
C LYS A 84 -12.09 3.34 5.33
N ALA A 85 -13.10 4.04 4.84
CA ALA A 85 -14.51 3.63 4.96
C ALA A 85 -14.89 2.52 3.95
N ASP A 86 -14.10 2.33 2.89
CA ASP A 86 -14.34 1.34 1.84
C ASP A 86 -13.74 -0.03 2.21
N GLU A 87 -14.59 -0.96 2.63
CA GLU A 87 -14.18 -2.34 2.97
C GLU A 87 -13.60 -3.09 1.76
N SER A 88 -14.14 -2.82 0.56
CA SER A 88 -13.69 -3.48 -0.68
C SER A 88 -12.27 -3.05 -1.04
N TYR A 89 -11.90 -1.81 -0.76
CA TYR A 89 -10.54 -1.32 -0.97
C TYR A 89 -9.53 -2.05 -0.07
N GLY A 90 -9.84 -2.23 1.22
CA GLY A 90 -8.99 -2.97 2.16
C GLY A 90 -8.71 -4.40 1.70
N ALA A 91 -9.75 -5.10 1.22
CA ALA A 91 -9.62 -6.46 0.68
C ALA A 91 -8.68 -6.52 -0.53
N VAL A 92 -8.75 -5.55 -1.43
CA VAL A 92 -7.91 -5.49 -2.65
C VAL A 92 -6.43 -5.29 -2.33
N ILE A 93 -6.11 -4.45 -1.34
CA ILE A 93 -4.72 -4.20 -0.95
C ILE A 93 -4.21 -5.15 0.14
N GLU A 94 -5.04 -6.12 0.54
CA GLU A 94 -4.75 -7.12 1.57
C GLU A 94 -4.42 -6.48 2.94
N VAL A 95 -5.21 -5.47 3.32
CA VAL A 95 -5.05 -4.75 4.60
C VAL A 95 -6.38 -4.75 5.36
N SER A 96 -6.31 -5.01 6.67
CA SER A 96 -7.49 -4.90 7.54
C SER A 96 -8.00 -3.46 7.58
N GLN A 97 -9.32 -3.28 7.59
CA GLN A 97 -9.92 -1.94 7.61
C GLN A 97 -9.46 -1.07 8.79
N LYS A 98 -9.14 -1.70 9.93
CA LYS A 98 -8.60 -1.00 11.11
C LYS A 98 -7.24 -0.35 10.85
N ASP A 99 -6.44 -1.00 10.02
CA ASP A 99 -5.08 -0.63 9.68
C ASP A 99 -5.00 0.24 8.41
N LEU A 100 -6.11 0.46 7.70
CA LEU A 100 -6.17 1.44 6.60
C LEU A 100 -5.81 2.83 7.12
N LEU A 101 -5.02 3.54 6.33
CA LEU A 101 -4.59 4.89 6.64
C LEU A 101 -5.74 5.88 6.45
N SER A 102 -5.83 6.82 7.38
CA SER A 102 -6.61 8.05 7.23
C SER A 102 -5.72 9.17 6.70
N SER A 103 -6.31 10.33 6.45
CA SER A 103 -5.58 11.54 6.04
C SER A 103 -4.49 11.96 7.03
N TYR A 104 -4.70 11.71 8.32
CA TYR A 104 -3.85 12.23 9.40
C TYR A 104 -2.43 11.62 9.41
N PRO A 105 -2.26 10.28 9.45
CA PRO A 105 -0.94 9.65 9.34
C PRO A 105 -0.18 10.06 8.07
N VAL A 106 -0.89 10.19 6.93
CA VAL A 106 -0.30 10.57 5.65
C VAL A 106 0.22 12.01 5.68
N LYS A 107 -0.56 12.97 6.22
CA LYS A 107 -0.10 14.35 6.41
C LYS A 107 1.14 14.42 7.32
N ARG A 108 1.11 13.68 8.44
CA ARG A 108 2.23 13.64 9.39
C ARG A 108 3.50 13.09 8.73
N PHE A 109 3.37 12.03 7.93
CA PHE A 109 4.47 11.45 7.16
C PHE A 109 5.05 12.45 6.17
N ALA A 110 4.21 13.10 5.36
CA ALA A 110 4.65 14.09 4.38
C ALA A 110 5.44 15.25 5.04
N ASN A 111 4.93 15.81 6.14
CA ASN A 111 5.62 16.87 6.87
C ASN A 111 6.99 16.43 7.41
N THR A 112 7.08 15.18 7.87
CA THR A 112 8.34 14.65 8.43
C THR A 112 9.39 14.45 7.34
N VAL A 113 8.97 13.95 6.16
CA VAL A 113 9.86 13.80 4.99
C VAL A 113 10.36 15.16 4.50
N VAL A 114 9.49 16.17 4.43
CA VAL A 114 9.87 17.54 4.03
C VAL A 114 10.87 18.13 5.02
N PHE A 115 10.60 18.04 6.34
CA PHE A 115 11.50 18.53 7.37
C PHE A 115 12.89 17.89 7.31
N TRP A 116 12.95 16.56 7.12
CA TRP A 116 14.22 15.85 6.97
C TRP A 116 14.98 16.23 5.69
N GLY A 117 14.25 16.40 4.57
CA GLY A 117 14.83 16.89 3.32
C GLY A 117 15.41 18.30 3.45
N SER A 118 14.75 19.19 4.18
CA SER A 118 15.28 20.52 4.50
C SER A 118 16.52 20.46 5.40
N ALA A 119 16.57 19.53 6.37
CA ALA A 119 17.72 19.34 7.25
C ALA A 119 18.97 18.81 6.52
N LEU A 120 18.79 17.98 5.49
CA LEU A 120 19.88 17.51 4.63
C LEU A 120 20.41 18.57 3.66
N ASN A 121 19.59 19.55 3.29
CA ASN A 121 19.97 20.64 2.38
C ASN A 121 20.66 21.81 3.12
N CYS A 122 20.94 21.66 4.41
CA CYS A 122 21.70 22.60 5.25
C CYS A 122 23.16 22.16 5.48
N TYR A 123 23.68 21.20 4.70
CA TYR A 123 25.10 20.84 4.65
C TYR A 123 25.67 21.07 3.24
#